data_AF-A0A3R7FS33-F1
#
_entry.id   AF-A0A3R7FS33-F1
#
_cell.length_a   1.000
_cell.length_b   1.000
_cell.length_c   1.000
_cell.angle_alpha   90.00
_cell.angle_beta   90.00
_cell.angle_gamma   90.00
#
_symmetry.space_group_name_H-M   'P 1'
#
loop_
_entity.id
_entity.type
_entity.pdbx_description
1 polymer ?
#
loop_
_entity_poly.entity_id
_entity_poly.type
_entity_poly.pdbx_seq_one_letter_code
_entity_poly.pdbx_strand_id
1 'polypeptide(L)'
;MSDKTGAYAAAELASALRGEDPGEHVRGYAGLVDDRRTLAILNYYDGLLDEPIEETRIGQLIISNAATETIDEAVRHGSVSQMKSATGLTGQEREGGDLYREAAGELAHEGAIGLVFGAPGSGKTATTLDVAMAWRIRTGGALIGNTSWDGFDRVVRSDREMLEAMAEIEGPVLAGLDEIAQELSGFGSGNKAAEQFSDSLLFIRKKESKHGPHPKRGSVLLVGHTRTKTAKSIRRVASLAIEKPSRSDPGRARLLESEGGKDDWEEGSDYKGLTDTAANYPEHEPSEFAIELVDEDGESESVDADSVRREEAISKAIRAVENHGMTYADAGDLVGYSAAWVSDRMAEYRNGEYGEVVNDAVA
;
A
#
# COMPACT_ATOMS: atom_id res chain seq x y z
N MET A 1 -21.78 11.96 -1.71
CA MET A 1 -21.82 10.86 -2.70
C MET A 1 -21.99 11.53 -4.06
N SER A 2 -21.10 11.28 -5.05
CA SER A 2 -21.09 11.86 -6.41
C SER A 2 -20.20 13.09 -6.71
N ASP A 3 -18.92 13.10 -6.32
CA ASP A 3 -17.96 14.10 -6.85
C ASP A 3 -16.71 13.44 -7.47
N LYS A 4 -16.17 12.40 -6.81
CA LYS A 4 -15.00 11.64 -7.31
C LYS A 4 -15.27 10.86 -8.60
N THR A 5 -16.49 10.35 -8.79
CA THR A 5 -16.91 9.65 -10.03
C THR A 5 -17.01 10.61 -11.22
N GLY A 6 -17.37 11.87 -10.97
CA GLY A 6 -17.43 12.91 -12.00
C GLY A 6 -16.04 13.34 -12.46
N ALA A 7 -15.10 13.51 -11.52
CA ALA A 7 -13.70 13.82 -11.84
C ALA A 7 -13.00 12.71 -12.63
N TYR A 8 -13.26 11.44 -12.29
CA TYR A 8 -12.72 10.28 -13.03
C TYR A 8 -13.31 10.19 -14.45
N ALA A 9 -14.64 10.33 -14.59
CA ALA A 9 -15.29 10.33 -15.89
C ALA A 9 -14.86 11.50 -16.78
N ALA A 10 -14.62 12.68 -16.19
CA ALA A 10 -14.07 13.83 -16.89
C ALA A 10 -12.62 13.60 -17.34
N ALA A 11 -11.80 12.92 -16.53
CA ALA A 11 -10.43 12.57 -16.87
C ALA A 11 -10.37 11.51 -17.99
N GLU A 12 -11.21 10.48 -17.96
CA GLU A 12 -11.31 9.51 -19.05
C GLU A 12 -11.80 10.15 -20.35
N LEU A 13 -12.81 11.02 -20.29
CA LEU A 13 -13.29 11.75 -21.46
C LEU A 13 -12.20 12.67 -22.03
N ALA A 14 -11.45 13.37 -21.18
CA ALA A 14 -10.32 14.21 -21.61
C ALA A 14 -9.16 13.39 -22.18
N SER A 15 -8.97 12.14 -21.75
CA SER A 15 -7.98 11.22 -22.31
C SER A 15 -8.45 10.66 -23.67
N ALA A 16 -9.74 10.35 -23.79
CA ALA A 16 -10.35 9.89 -25.03
C ALA A 16 -10.33 10.97 -26.12
N LEU A 17 -10.59 12.23 -25.76
CA LEU A 17 -10.48 13.39 -26.66
C LEU A 17 -9.03 13.69 -27.10
N ARG A 18 -8.03 13.19 -26.37
CA ARG A 18 -6.61 13.26 -26.73
C ARG A 18 -6.14 12.08 -27.58
N GLY A 19 -6.92 10.99 -27.64
CA GLY A 19 -6.69 9.83 -28.50
C GLY A 19 -7.24 10.05 -29.91
N GLU A 20 -6.86 9.15 -30.83
CA GLU A 20 -6.78 9.29 -32.32
C GLU A 20 -7.91 9.95 -33.13
N ASP A 21 -9.03 10.40 -32.58
CA ASP A 21 -9.95 11.34 -33.23
C ASP A 21 -11.00 11.87 -32.20
N PRO A 22 -10.93 13.13 -31.72
CA PRO A 22 -11.94 13.70 -30.82
C PRO A 22 -13.34 13.82 -31.45
N GLY A 23 -13.46 13.52 -32.75
CA GLY A 23 -14.66 13.62 -33.55
C GLY A 23 -14.76 14.99 -34.23
N GLU A 24 -15.40 15.03 -35.40
CA GLU A 24 -15.50 16.20 -36.30
C GLU A 24 -16.11 17.47 -35.65
N HIS A 25 -16.69 17.36 -34.46
CA HIS A 25 -17.39 18.44 -33.77
C HIS A 25 -16.72 18.92 -32.48
N VAL A 26 -15.58 18.34 -32.11
CA VAL A 26 -14.84 18.69 -30.88
C VAL A 26 -13.45 19.18 -31.25
N ARG A 27 -13.10 20.39 -30.79
CA ARG A 27 -11.79 21.01 -31.06
C ARG A 27 -10.69 20.34 -30.22
N GLY A 28 -9.48 20.21 -30.75
CA GLY A 28 -8.37 19.45 -30.16
C GLY A 28 -7.92 19.93 -28.76
N TYR A 29 -8.18 21.20 -28.44
CA TYR A 29 -7.91 21.78 -27.11
C TYR A 29 -9.05 21.60 -26.08
N ALA A 30 -10.12 20.86 -26.41
CA ALA A 30 -11.22 20.61 -25.49
C ALA A 30 -10.75 19.77 -24.27
N GLY A 31 -11.08 20.24 -23.06
CA GLY A 31 -10.68 19.59 -21.82
C GLY A 31 -9.24 19.89 -21.37
N LEU A 32 -8.46 20.67 -22.13
CA LEU A 32 -7.13 21.15 -21.73
C LEU A 32 -7.14 22.51 -21.03
N VAL A 33 -8.17 23.32 -21.28
CA VAL A 33 -8.30 24.69 -20.76
C VAL A 33 -9.55 24.79 -19.91
N ASP A 34 -9.38 24.99 -18.60
CA ASP A 34 -10.49 25.11 -17.65
C ASP A 34 -11.02 26.56 -17.57
N ASP A 35 -10.19 27.56 -17.90
CA ASP A 35 -10.60 28.96 -17.95
C ASP A 35 -11.54 29.24 -19.14
N ARG A 36 -12.80 29.56 -18.81
CA ARG A 36 -13.85 29.84 -19.80
C ARG A 36 -13.51 31.03 -20.71
N ARG A 37 -12.74 32.01 -20.23
CA ARG A 37 -12.36 33.18 -21.04
C ARG A 37 -11.32 32.82 -22.08
N THR A 38 -10.30 32.06 -21.69
CA THR A 38 -9.29 31.52 -22.59
C THR A 38 -9.89 30.58 -23.63
N LEU A 39 -10.80 29.70 -23.21
CA LEU A 39 -11.53 28.81 -24.12
C LEU A 39 -12.37 29.60 -25.15
N ALA A 40 -13.04 30.69 -24.73
CA ALA A 40 -13.80 31.55 -25.64
C ALA A 40 -12.90 32.25 -26.67
N ILE A 41 -11.69 32.67 -26.28
CA ILE A 41 -10.71 33.28 -27.17
C ILE A 41 -10.21 32.27 -28.20
N LEU A 42 -9.85 31.05 -27.77
CA LEU A 42 -9.41 29.98 -28.66
C LEU A 42 -10.50 29.64 -29.68
N ASN A 43 -11.74 29.42 -29.23
CA ASN A 43 -12.88 29.15 -30.11
C ASN A 43 -13.17 30.28 -31.11
N TYR A 44 -12.99 31.54 -30.71
CA TYR A 44 -13.21 32.68 -31.58
C TYR A 44 -12.19 32.71 -32.72
N TYR A 45 -10.90 32.51 -32.42
CA TYR A 45 -9.87 32.50 -33.44
C TYR A 45 -9.92 31.26 -34.34
N ASP A 46 -10.31 30.11 -33.79
CA ASP A 46 -10.48 28.86 -34.56
C ASP A 46 -11.69 28.90 -35.53
N GLY A 47 -12.56 29.90 -35.39
CA GLY A 47 -13.62 30.22 -36.35
C GLY A 47 -13.23 31.29 -37.38
N LEU A 48 -12.08 31.94 -37.22
CA LEU A 48 -11.59 33.04 -38.08
C LEU A 48 -10.38 32.65 -38.93
N LEU A 49 -9.58 31.70 -38.45
CA LEU A 49 -8.37 31.24 -39.12
C LEU A 49 -8.67 30.08 -40.07
N ASP A 50 -7.92 30.03 -41.18
CA ASP A 50 -8.00 28.93 -42.14
C ASP A 50 -7.24 27.67 -41.67
N GLU A 51 -6.37 27.83 -40.67
CA GLU A 51 -5.64 26.76 -39.99
C GLU A 51 -6.07 26.67 -38.51
N PRO A 52 -6.02 25.47 -37.88
CA PRO A 52 -6.39 25.32 -36.48
C PRO A 52 -5.57 26.23 -35.57
N ILE A 53 -6.22 26.95 -34.65
CA ILE A 53 -5.55 27.90 -33.74
C ILE A 53 -4.43 27.22 -32.94
N GLU A 54 -4.63 25.96 -32.57
CA GLU A 54 -3.68 25.10 -31.84
C GLU A 54 -2.38 24.81 -32.62
N GLU A 55 -2.41 24.91 -33.95
CA GLU A 55 -1.22 24.76 -34.80
C GLU A 55 -0.49 26.09 -34.97
N THR A 56 -1.15 27.22 -34.72
CA THR A 56 -0.52 28.54 -34.81
C THR A 56 0.38 28.83 -33.61
N ARG A 57 1.43 29.63 -33.84
CA ARG A 57 2.36 30.06 -32.79
C ARG A 57 1.67 30.80 -31.65
N ILE A 58 0.63 31.59 -31.94
CA ILE A 58 -0.10 32.36 -30.92
C ILE A 58 -1.03 31.46 -30.11
N GLY A 59 -1.69 30.49 -30.74
CA GLY A 59 -2.52 29.52 -30.02
C GLY A 59 -1.70 28.59 -29.14
N GLN A 60 -0.55 28.11 -29.61
CA GLN A 60 0.39 27.34 -28.78
C GLN A 60 0.86 28.11 -27.54
N LEU A 61 1.09 29.42 -27.68
CA LEU A 61 1.49 30.27 -26.56
C LEU A 61 0.35 30.45 -25.54
N ILE A 62 -0.88 30.62 -26.01
CA ILE A 62 -2.07 30.75 -25.15
C ILE A 62 -2.33 29.44 -24.39
N ILE A 63 -2.31 28.31 -25.10
CA ILE A 63 -2.51 26.97 -24.52
C ILE A 63 -1.41 26.65 -23.49
N SER A 64 -0.14 26.96 -23.80
CA SER A 64 0.97 26.71 -22.89
C SER A 64 0.87 27.52 -21.60
N ASN A 65 0.47 28.80 -21.67
CA ASN A 65 0.26 29.62 -20.48
C ASN A 65 -0.90 29.10 -19.63
N ALA A 66 -2.03 28.77 -20.26
CA ALA A 66 -3.19 28.24 -19.56
C ALA A 66 -2.89 26.89 -18.86
N ALA A 67 -2.20 25.98 -19.55
CA ALA A 67 -1.76 24.71 -18.96
C ALA A 67 -0.82 24.91 -17.76
N THR A 68 0.07 25.90 -17.84
CA THR A 68 0.99 26.23 -16.73
C THR A 68 0.25 26.75 -15.51
N GLU A 69 -0.76 27.61 -15.69
CA GLU A 69 -1.61 28.11 -14.60
C GLU A 69 -2.43 26.99 -13.96
N THR A 70 -3.03 26.11 -14.78
CA THR A 70 -3.77 24.94 -14.29
C THR A 70 -2.88 23.99 -13.48
N ILE A 71 -1.63 23.77 -13.91
CA ILE A 71 -0.66 22.95 -13.17
C ILE A 71 -0.29 23.62 -11.84
N ASP A 72 0.01 24.92 -11.83
CA ASP A 72 0.37 25.66 -10.60
C ASP A 72 -0.78 25.61 -9.57
N GLU A 73 -2.02 25.75 -10.02
CA GLU A 73 -3.22 25.63 -9.18
C GLU A 73 -3.40 24.19 -8.66
N ALA A 74 -3.23 23.18 -9.51
CA ALA A 74 -3.33 21.77 -9.12
C ALA A 74 -2.23 21.36 -8.10
N VAL A 75 -1.02 21.89 -8.23
CA VAL A 75 0.08 21.72 -7.27
C VAL A 75 -0.26 22.36 -5.93
N ARG A 76 -0.82 23.58 -5.93
CA ARG A 76 -1.23 24.27 -4.68
C ARG A 76 -2.37 23.56 -3.95
N HIS A 77 -3.24 22.87 -4.67
CA HIS A 77 -4.41 22.17 -4.12
C HIS A 77 -4.23 20.66 -3.93
N GLY A 78 -3.05 20.10 -4.24
CA GLY A 78 -2.76 18.67 -4.04
C GLY A 78 -3.55 17.72 -4.95
N SER A 79 -4.05 18.20 -6.09
CA SER A 79 -4.93 17.44 -6.98
C SER A 79 -4.15 16.62 -8.00
N VAL A 80 -3.71 15.43 -7.58
CA VAL A 80 -2.86 14.50 -8.37
C VAL A 80 -3.47 14.11 -9.73
N SER A 81 -4.79 13.96 -9.81
CA SER A 81 -5.50 13.61 -11.06
C SER A 81 -5.50 14.75 -12.09
N GLN A 82 -5.58 16.01 -11.66
CA GLN A 82 -5.50 17.18 -12.53
C GLN A 82 -4.07 17.43 -13.02
N MET A 83 -3.06 17.18 -12.16
CA MET A 83 -1.65 17.23 -12.53
C MET A 83 -1.30 16.20 -13.63
N LYS A 84 -1.83 14.97 -13.53
CA LYS A 84 -1.70 13.93 -14.56
C LYS A 84 -2.38 14.33 -15.88
N SER A 85 -3.50 15.04 -15.82
CA SER A 85 -4.25 15.48 -16.99
C SER A 85 -3.60 16.67 -17.71
N ALA A 86 -3.15 17.70 -17.01
CA ALA A 86 -2.65 18.94 -17.61
C ALA A 86 -1.26 18.83 -18.24
N THR A 87 -0.43 17.91 -17.76
CA THR A 87 0.96 17.73 -18.22
C THR A 87 1.12 16.76 -19.39
N GLY A 88 0.05 16.05 -19.78
CA GLY A 88 0.15 14.91 -20.70
C GLY A 88 0.99 13.75 -20.16
N LEU A 89 1.33 13.74 -18.85
CA LEU A 89 2.11 12.68 -18.19
C LEU A 89 1.26 11.44 -17.88
N THR A 90 0.28 11.12 -18.72
CA THR A 90 -0.29 9.77 -18.75
C THR A 90 0.71 8.86 -19.46
N GLY A 91 1.73 8.40 -18.71
CA GLY A 91 2.64 7.34 -19.16
C GLY A 91 4.13 7.68 -19.22
N GLN A 92 4.69 8.41 -18.26
CA GLN A 92 6.14 8.26 -18.06
C GLN A 92 6.41 6.98 -17.27
N GLU A 93 6.85 5.97 -18.01
CA GLU A 93 7.49 4.77 -17.49
C GLU A 93 8.67 5.18 -16.63
N ARG A 94 8.56 4.97 -15.31
CA ARG A 94 9.64 5.28 -14.38
C ARG A 94 10.77 4.26 -14.53
N GLU A 95 11.99 4.66 -14.21
CA GLU A 95 13.13 3.73 -14.27
C GLU A 95 13.01 2.66 -13.18
N GLY A 96 13.43 1.44 -13.48
CA GLY A 96 13.34 0.30 -12.56
C GLY A 96 14.03 0.56 -11.22
N GLY A 97 15.11 1.36 -11.18
CA GLY A 97 15.77 1.74 -9.93
C GLY A 97 14.89 2.58 -9.00
N ASP A 98 13.91 3.32 -9.53
CA ASP A 98 12.97 4.10 -8.72
C ASP A 98 12.00 3.19 -7.97
N LEU A 99 11.59 2.06 -8.56
CA LEU A 99 10.75 1.05 -7.89
C LEU A 99 11.42 0.57 -6.59
N TYR A 100 12.70 0.21 -6.67
CA TYR A 100 13.43 -0.30 -5.52
C TYR A 100 13.52 0.75 -4.41
N ARG A 101 13.73 2.02 -4.78
CA ARG A 101 13.80 3.13 -3.83
C ARG A 101 12.46 3.40 -3.15
N GLU A 102 11.38 3.38 -3.92
CA GLU A 102 10.01 3.62 -3.44
C GLU A 102 9.54 2.48 -2.55
N ALA A 103 9.62 1.23 -3.01
CA ALA A 103 9.25 0.05 -2.22
C ALA A 103 10.08 -0.09 -0.93
N ALA A 104 11.40 0.16 -1.00
CA ALA A 104 12.25 0.17 0.19
C ALA A 104 11.92 1.34 1.15
N GLY A 105 11.40 2.46 0.62
CA GLY A 105 10.93 3.59 1.44
C GLY A 105 9.71 3.20 2.25
N GLU A 106 8.73 2.59 1.60
CA GLU A 106 7.52 2.08 2.26
C GLU A 106 7.84 0.99 3.29
N LEU A 107 8.71 0.03 2.95
CA LEU A 107 9.16 -1.02 3.87
C LEU A 107 10.05 -0.50 5.01
N ALA A 108 10.52 0.75 4.96
CA ALA A 108 11.22 1.36 6.09
C ALA A 108 10.26 1.81 7.19
N HIS A 109 8.95 1.91 6.89
CA HIS A 109 7.93 2.12 7.90
C HIS A 109 7.73 0.83 8.70
N GLU A 110 8.01 0.90 9.99
CA GLU A 110 7.88 -0.23 10.91
C GLU A 110 6.47 -0.82 10.86
N GLY A 111 6.37 -2.15 10.69
CA GLY A 111 5.10 -2.85 10.51
C GLY A 111 4.58 -2.88 9.07
N ALA A 112 5.35 -2.40 8.09
CA ALA A 112 4.96 -2.47 6.68
C ALA A 112 4.99 -3.92 6.16
N ILE A 113 3.93 -4.28 5.46
CA ILE A 113 3.78 -5.59 4.83
C ILE A 113 3.66 -5.37 3.32
N GLY A 114 4.65 -5.84 2.57
CA GLY A 114 4.70 -5.78 1.13
C GLY A 114 4.44 -7.13 0.48
N LEU A 115 3.82 -7.11 -0.70
CA LEU A 115 3.58 -8.31 -1.51
C LEU A 115 4.26 -8.17 -2.86
N VAL A 116 4.80 -9.27 -3.40
CA VAL A 116 5.31 -9.34 -4.78
C VAL A 116 4.54 -10.42 -5.51
N PHE A 117 3.87 -10.06 -6.60
CA PHE A 117 3.04 -10.96 -7.40
C PHE A 117 3.47 -10.98 -8.85
N GLY A 118 3.14 -12.05 -9.56
CA GLY A 118 3.44 -12.19 -10.99
C GLY A 118 3.61 -13.64 -11.43
N ALA A 119 3.49 -13.86 -12.74
CA ALA A 119 3.63 -15.19 -13.31
C ALA A 119 4.97 -15.86 -12.91
N PRO A 120 5.06 -17.20 -12.81
CA PRO A 120 6.33 -17.89 -12.64
C PRO A 120 7.36 -17.42 -13.69
N GLY A 121 8.59 -17.14 -13.27
CA GLY A 121 9.66 -16.64 -14.15
C GLY A 121 9.56 -15.16 -14.54
N SER A 122 8.68 -14.35 -13.92
CA SER A 122 8.60 -12.90 -14.18
C SER A 122 9.65 -12.06 -13.41
N GLY A 123 10.62 -12.71 -12.76
CA GLY A 123 11.67 -12.04 -11.98
C GLY A 123 11.22 -11.54 -10.59
N LYS A 124 10.23 -12.19 -9.96
CA LYS A 124 9.74 -11.84 -8.61
C LYS A 124 10.85 -11.93 -7.55
N THR A 125 11.55 -13.06 -7.51
CA THR A 125 12.64 -13.30 -6.57
C THR A 125 13.75 -12.26 -6.74
N ALA A 126 14.24 -12.07 -7.96
CA ALA A 126 15.22 -11.04 -8.28
C ALA A 126 14.80 -9.63 -7.81
N THR A 127 13.55 -9.24 -8.09
CA THR A 127 13.00 -7.95 -7.64
C THR A 127 12.90 -7.86 -6.12
N THR A 128 12.54 -8.95 -5.45
CA THR A 128 12.45 -9.03 -3.99
C THR A 128 13.82 -8.84 -3.35
N LEU A 129 14.85 -9.49 -3.89
CA LEU A 129 16.22 -9.35 -3.42
C LEU A 129 16.76 -7.93 -3.64
N ASP A 130 16.50 -7.32 -4.80
CA ASP A 130 16.92 -5.94 -5.08
C ASP A 130 16.22 -4.93 -4.16
N VAL A 131 14.92 -5.10 -3.89
CA VAL A 131 14.18 -4.28 -2.91
C VAL A 131 14.76 -4.47 -1.50
N ALA A 132 15.06 -5.71 -1.10
CA ALA A 132 15.65 -6.00 0.21
C ALA A 132 17.04 -5.35 0.36
N MET A 133 17.87 -5.39 -0.69
CA MET A 133 19.17 -4.71 -0.70
C MET A 133 19.02 -3.19 -0.63
N ALA A 134 18.08 -2.60 -1.39
CA ALA A 134 17.79 -1.18 -1.33
C ALA A 134 17.30 -0.75 0.06
N TRP A 135 16.48 -1.58 0.70
CA TRP A 135 16.04 -1.38 2.08
C TRP A 135 17.21 -1.43 3.06
N ARG A 136 18.10 -2.43 2.95
CA ARG A 136 19.28 -2.55 3.81
C ARG A 136 20.20 -1.34 3.70
N ILE A 137 20.42 -0.85 2.49
CA ILE A 137 21.19 0.38 2.24
C ILE A 137 20.54 1.60 2.90
N ARG A 138 19.20 1.69 2.86
CA ARG A 138 18.43 2.81 3.41
C ARG A 138 18.39 2.80 4.95
N THR A 139 18.14 1.64 5.55
CA THR A 139 17.87 1.52 6.99
C THR A 139 19.09 1.12 7.81
N GLY A 140 20.09 0.50 7.19
CA GLY A 140 21.19 -0.18 7.89
C GLY A 140 20.75 -1.40 8.68
N GLY A 141 19.51 -1.87 8.48
CA GLY A 141 18.90 -2.98 9.22
C GLY A 141 19.35 -4.36 8.76
N ALA A 142 18.84 -5.38 9.44
CA ALA A 142 19.13 -6.78 9.13
C ALA A 142 18.10 -7.37 8.15
N LEU A 143 18.55 -8.24 7.26
CA LEU A 143 17.71 -9.01 6.35
C LEU A 143 17.59 -10.45 6.85
N ILE A 144 16.37 -10.95 6.96
CA ILE A 144 16.11 -12.37 7.21
C ILE A 144 15.27 -12.94 6.08
N GLY A 145 15.35 -14.24 5.82
CA GLY A 145 14.54 -14.87 4.77
C GLY A 145 14.48 -16.37 4.85
N ASN A 146 13.67 -17.00 4.01
CA ASN A 146 13.48 -18.46 4.00
C ASN A 146 14.31 -19.20 2.95
N THR A 147 14.98 -18.47 2.05
CA THR A 147 15.88 -19.05 1.05
C THR A 147 17.35 -18.88 1.44
N SER A 148 18.23 -19.68 0.85
CA SER A 148 19.66 -19.71 1.18
C SER A 148 20.50 -18.62 0.49
N TRP A 149 19.95 -17.40 0.37
CA TRP A 149 20.68 -16.27 -0.20
C TRP A 149 21.72 -15.70 0.79
N ASP A 150 22.96 -15.55 0.34
CA ASP A 150 24.10 -15.03 1.13
C ASP A 150 23.88 -13.61 1.70
N GLY A 151 22.93 -12.85 1.16
CA GLY A 151 22.60 -11.52 1.65
C GLY A 151 21.73 -11.49 2.90
N PHE A 152 21.14 -12.63 3.29
CA PHE A 152 20.41 -12.75 4.55
C PHE A 152 21.36 -12.93 5.73
N ASP A 153 21.13 -12.16 6.78
CA ASP A 153 21.84 -12.27 8.05
C ASP A 153 21.36 -13.50 8.85
N ARG A 154 20.14 -14.00 8.58
CA ARG A 154 19.60 -15.23 9.14
C ARG A 154 18.58 -15.88 8.21
N VAL A 155 18.63 -17.21 8.11
CA VAL A 155 17.61 -18.02 7.43
C VAL A 155 16.58 -18.50 8.46
N VAL A 156 15.30 -18.38 8.14
CA VAL A 156 14.15 -18.78 8.97
C VAL A 156 13.24 -19.75 8.23
N ARG A 157 12.70 -20.75 8.93
CA ARG A 157 11.88 -21.83 8.33
C ARG A 157 10.44 -21.87 8.83
N SER A 158 10.07 -21.04 9.79
CA SER A 158 8.68 -20.89 10.22
C SER A 158 8.33 -19.45 10.59
N ASP A 159 7.03 -19.17 10.68
CA ASP A 159 6.52 -17.88 11.15
C ASP A 159 6.92 -17.59 12.60
N ARG A 160 6.99 -18.62 13.45
CA ARG A 160 7.58 -18.51 14.78
C ARG A 160 9.06 -18.14 14.75
N GLU A 161 9.89 -18.87 13.99
CA GLU A 161 11.32 -18.56 13.86
C GLU A 161 11.56 -17.15 13.31
N MET A 162 10.72 -16.69 12.38
CA MET A 162 10.75 -15.33 11.87
C MET A 162 10.49 -14.31 12.98
N LEU A 163 9.43 -14.49 13.77
CA LEU A 163 9.06 -13.57 14.85
C LEU A 163 10.14 -13.54 15.95
N GLU A 164 10.72 -14.70 16.30
CA GLU A 164 11.83 -14.81 17.25
C GLU A 164 13.08 -14.09 16.72
N ALA A 165 13.45 -14.33 15.46
CA ALA A 165 14.59 -13.66 14.82
C ALA A 165 14.42 -12.13 14.80
N MET A 166 13.22 -11.63 14.50
CA MET A 166 12.93 -10.20 14.54
C MET A 166 13.03 -9.61 15.95
N ALA A 167 12.70 -10.38 16.99
CA ALA A 167 12.74 -9.92 18.37
C ALA A 167 14.16 -9.96 18.98
N GLU A 168 15.03 -10.82 18.46
CA GLU A 168 16.43 -10.96 18.90
C GLU A 168 17.36 -9.90 18.31
N ILE A 169 17.08 -9.42 17.10
CA ILE A 169 17.94 -8.46 16.41
C ILE A 169 17.67 -7.03 16.91
N GLU A 170 18.72 -6.36 17.37
CA GLU A 170 18.66 -4.96 17.77
C GLU A 170 18.70 -4.05 16.52
N GLY A 171 17.53 -3.55 16.11
CA GLY A 171 17.41 -2.62 14.98
C GLY A 171 16.22 -2.93 14.06
N PRO A 172 16.11 -2.24 12.91
CA PRO A 172 15.12 -2.58 11.89
C PRO A 172 15.42 -3.96 11.30
N VAL A 173 14.39 -4.76 11.07
CA VAL A 173 14.50 -6.07 10.40
C VAL A 173 13.54 -6.14 9.22
N LEU A 174 13.99 -6.62 8.07
CA LEU A 174 13.11 -6.95 6.94
C LEU A 174 13.17 -8.46 6.69
N ALA A 175 12.01 -9.11 6.75
CA ALA A 175 11.85 -10.51 6.34
C ALA A 175 11.45 -10.58 4.85
N GLY A 176 12.32 -11.13 4.01
CA GLY A 176 12.02 -11.46 2.62
C GLY A 176 11.66 -12.94 2.51
N LEU A 177 10.39 -13.24 2.26
CA LEU A 177 9.88 -14.60 2.24
C LEU A 177 9.41 -14.98 0.83
N ASP A 178 10.11 -15.91 0.20
CA ASP A 178 9.85 -16.35 -1.18
C ASP A 178 8.94 -17.58 -1.24
N GLU A 179 8.03 -17.61 -2.23
CA GLU A 179 7.13 -18.73 -2.59
C GLU A 179 6.19 -19.25 -1.47
N ILE A 180 5.81 -18.39 -0.52
CA ILE A 180 4.91 -18.78 0.60
C ILE A 180 3.48 -19.10 0.14
N ALA A 181 3.12 -18.71 -1.09
CA ALA A 181 1.78 -18.86 -1.64
C ALA A 181 1.36 -20.30 -1.96
N GLN A 182 2.28 -21.28 -1.98
CA GLN A 182 1.90 -22.69 -2.13
C GLN A 182 1.18 -23.21 -0.88
N GLU A 183 1.68 -22.86 0.31
CA GLU A 183 1.10 -23.17 1.62
C GLU A 183 -0.14 -22.29 1.91
N LEU A 184 -0.14 -21.06 1.38
CA LEU A 184 -1.12 -20.01 1.66
C LEU A 184 -2.21 -19.86 0.59
N SER A 185 -2.40 -20.87 -0.26
CA SER A 185 -3.48 -20.83 -1.25
C SER A 185 -4.84 -20.84 -0.54
N GLY A 186 -5.73 -19.92 -0.90
CA GLY A 186 -7.05 -19.74 -0.26
C GLY A 186 -8.05 -20.90 -0.49
N PHE A 187 -7.56 -22.09 -0.83
CA PHE A 187 -8.36 -23.29 -1.08
C PHE A 187 -8.03 -24.37 -0.04
N GLY A 188 -9.04 -24.88 0.66
CA GLY A 188 -8.90 -26.01 1.58
C GLY A 188 -8.23 -25.66 2.93
N SER A 189 -7.36 -26.55 3.42
CA SER A 189 -6.65 -26.40 4.72
C SER A 189 -5.71 -25.19 4.76
N GLY A 190 -5.25 -24.69 3.62
CA GLY A 190 -4.41 -23.49 3.49
C GLY A 190 -5.09 -22.21 3.97
N ASN A 191 -6.44 -22.18 4.05
CA ASN A 191 -7.15 -20.98 4.53
C ASN A 191 -6.91 -20.74 6.03
N LYS A 192 -6.81 -21.79 6.86
CA LYS A 192 -6.49 -21.65 8.29
C LYS A 192 -5.06 -21.15 8.50
N ALA A 193 -4.11 -21.74 7.77
CA ALA A 193 -2.72 -21.30 7.78
C ALA A 193 -2.60 -19.84 7.32
N ALA A 194 -3.38 -19.41 6.33
CA ALA A 194 -3.39 -18.04 5.86
C ALA A 194 -4.02 -17.01 6.80
N GLU A 195 -5.05 -17.39 7.56
CA GLU A 195 -5.57 -16.53 8.62
C GLU A 195 -4.56 -16.40 9.76
N GLN A 196 -4.02 -17.53 10.25
CA GLN A 196 -3.03 -17.50 11.32
C GLN A 196 -1.76 -16.73 10.93
N PHE A 197 -1.25 -16.94 9.72
CA PHE A 197 -0.11 -16.18 9.25
C PHE A 197 -0.44 -14.69 9.10
N SER A 198 -1.65 -14.34 8.66
CA SER A 198 -2.11 -12.95 8.66
C SER A 198 -2.12 -12.33 10.06
N ASP A 199 -2.52 -13.09 11.09
CA ASP A 199 -2.44 -12.65 12.49
C ASP A 199 -0.98 -12.45 12.93
N SER A 200 -0.08 -13.36 12.56
CA SER A 200 1.36 -13.20 12.75
C SER A 200 1.89 -11.89 12.15
N LEU A 201 1.44 -11.53 10.95
CA LEU A 201 1.79 -10.25 10.29
C LEU A 201 1.17 -9.03 11.00
N LEU A 202 -0.07 -9.14 11.49
CA LEU A 202 -0.70 -8.09 12.30
C LEU A 202 0.06 -7.84 13.60
N PHE A 203 0.64 -8.86 14.23
CA PHE A 203 1.47 -8.66 15.42
C PHE A 203 2.72 -7.82 15.13
N ILE A 204 3.32 -7.96 13.94
CA ILE A 204 4.44 -7.10 13.50
C ILE A 204 3.95 -5.66 13.35
N ARG A 205 2.74 -5.46 12.79
CA ARG A 205 2.12 -4.14 12.65
C ARG A 205 1.75 -3.48 14.00
N LYS A 206 1.34 -4.26 15.00
CA LYS A 206 0.86 -3.79 16.32
C LYS A 206 1.98 -3.49 17.33
N LYS A 207 3.24 -3.85 17.05
CA LYS A 207 4.40 -3.59 17.93
C LYS A 207 4.23 -4.13 19.36
N GLU A 208 3.64 -5.31 19.52
CA GLU A 208 3.35 -5.85 20.85
C GLU A 208 4.62 -6.29 21.60
N SER A 209 4.78 -5.79 22.83
CA SER A 209 5.93 -5.95 23.73
C SER A 209 6.13 -7.36 24.30
N LYS A 210 5.20 -8.29 24.06
CA LYS A 210 5.16 -9.61 24.72
C LYS A 210 6.21 -10.62 24.26
N HIS A 211 6.99 -10.35 23.22
CA HIS A 211 7.77 -11.37 22.50
C HIS A 211 9.30 -11.21 22.53
N GLY A 212 9.86 -10.23 23.24
CA GLY A 212 11.31 -10.08 23.37
C GLY A 212 11.74 -8.67 23.78
N PRO A 213 13.06 -8.45 24.00
CA PRO A 213 13.59 -7.17 24.48
C PRO A 213 13.46 -6.03 23.44
N HIS A 214 13.31 -6.36 22.16
CA HIS A 214 13.15 -5.41 21.06
C HIS A 214 11.87 -5.72 20.29
N PRO A 215 10.68 -5.31 20.77
CA PRO A 215 9.44 -5.77 20.19
C PRO A 215 9.28 -5.32 18.73
N LYS A 216 9.42 -6.31 17.85
CA LYS A 216 8.90 -6.41 16.48
C LYS A 216 9.05 -5.13 15.63
N ARG A 217 10.27 -4.57 15.61
CA ARG A 217 10.69 -3.51 14.66
C ARG A 217 10.92 -4.05 13.25
N GLY A 218 9.92 -4.76 12.73
CA GLY A 218 10.01 -5.58 11.54
C GLY A 218 9.20 -5.00 10.38
N SER A 219 9.57 -5.36 9.16
CA SER A 219 8.71 -5.32 7.98
C SER A 219 8.83 -6.65 7.25
N VAL A 220 7.84 -6.97 6.44
CA VAL A 220 7.81 -8.24 5.72
C VAL A 220 7.52 -8.02 4.25
N LEU A 221 8.28 -8.66 3.37
CA LEU A 221 8.07 -8.68 1.93
C LEU A 221 7.81 -10.13 1.50
N LEU A 222 6.56 -10.43 1.14
CA LEU A 222 6.12 -11.78 0.78
C LEU A 222 6.06 -11.93 -0.75
N VAL A 223 6.59 -13.02 -1.28
CA VAL A 223 6.44 -13.37 -2.70
C VAL A 223 5.30 -14.38 -2.84
N GLY A 224 4.32 -14.02 -3.67
CA GLY A 224 3.19 -14.88 -4.03
C GLY A 224 3.09 -15.12 -5.53
N HIS A 225 2.24 -16.07 -5.92
CA HIS A 225 1.99 -16.37 -7.33
C HIS A 225 1.29 -15.20 -8.04
N THR A 226 -0.01 -15.05 -7.87
CA THR A 226 -0.78 -13.98 -8.48
C THR A 226 -1.65 -13.35 -7.40
N ARG A 227 -2.10 -12.12 -7.62
CA ARG A 227 -3.02 -11.43 -6.71
C ARG A 227 -4.22 -12.32 -6.37
N THR A 228 -4.80 -12.99 -7.37
CA THR A 228 -5.95 -13.89 -7.21
C THR A 228 -5.68 -15.18 -6.44
N LYS A 229 -4.43 -15.70 -6.51
CA LYS A 229 -4.05 -16.94 -5.82
C LYS A 229 -3.54 -16.73 -4.40
N THR A 230 -3.20 -15.48 -4.05
CA THR A 230 -2.81 -15.10 -2.69
C THR A 230 -4.05 -15.04 -1.80
N ALA A 231 -3.96 -15.44 -0.54
CA ALA A 231 -5.09 -15.39 0.38
C ALA A 231 -5.58 -13.94 0.60
N LYS A 232 -6.90 -13.79 0.79
CA LYS A 232 -7.52 -12.47 1.03
C LYS A 232 -7.10 -11.87 2.36
N SER A 233 -6.92 -12.68 3.40
CA SER A 233 -6.41 -12.27 4.71
C SER A 233 -5.06 -11.54 4.57
N ILE A 234 -4.13 -12.15 3.83
CA ILE A 234 -2.80 -11.59 3.55
C ILE A 234 -2.89 -10.30 2.71
N ARG A 235 -3.70 -10.29 1.66
CA ARG A 235 -3.87 -9.07 0.84
C ARG A 235 -4.41 -7.89 1.64
N ARG A 236 -5.27 -8.15 2.64
CA ARG A 236 -5.84 -7.09 3.47
C ARG A 236 -4.82 -6.46 4.40
N VAL A 237 -3.82 -7.20 4.87
CA VAL A 237 -2.84 -6.66 5.83
C VAL A 237 -1.69 -5.90 5.15
N ALA A 238 -1.48 -6.13 3.85
CA ALA A 238 -0.44 -5.48 3.08
C ALA A 238 -0.72 -3.99 2.83
N SER A 239 0.33 -3.18 2.96
CA SER A 239 0.33 -1.74 2.68
C SER A 239 0.83 -1.41 1.27
N LEU A 240 1.60 -2.31 0.66
CA LEU A 240 2.07 -2.18 -0.72
C LEU A 240 2.09 -3.53 -1.45
N ALA A 241 2.02 -3.48 -2.78
CA ALA A 241 2.28 -4.64 -3.62
C ALA A 241 3.07 -4.26 -4.89
N ILE A 242 3.95 -5.15 -5.31
CA ILE A 242 4.69 -5.06 -6.57
C ILE A 242 4.13 -6.12 -7.51
N GLU A 243 3.53 -5.69 -8.62
CA GLU A 243 3.02 -6.59 -9.64
C GLU A 243 4.01 -6.70 -10.81
N LYS A 244 4.43 -7.93 -11.11
CA LYS A 244 5.20 -8.31 -12.30
C LYS A 244 4.24 -8.87 -13.35
N PRO A 245 3.82 -8.06 -14.35
CA PRO A 245 2.66 -8.36 -15.18
C PRO A 245 2.89 -9.49 -16.18
N SER A 246 4.13 -9.70 -16.65
CA SER A 246 4.41 -10.71 -17.66
C SER A 246 5.77 -11.39 -17.47
N ARG A 247 5.81 -12.70 -17.76
CA ARG A 247 7.05 -13.46 -17.91
C ARG A 247 7.81 -13.10 -19.18
N SER A 248 7.11 -12.67 -20.23
CA SER A 248 7.75 -12.28 -21.50
C SER A 248 8.43 -10.92 -21.42
N ASP A 249 8.16 -10.15 -20.36
CA ASP A 249 8.71 -8.83 -20.13
C ASP A 249 9.02 -8.63 -18.63
N PRO A 250 10.03 -9.36 -18.10
CA PRO A 250 10.38 -9.33 -16.68
C PRO A 250 10.94 -7.97 -16.22
N GLY A 251 11.31 -7.12 -17.19
CA GLY A 251 11.84 -5.78 -16.96
C GLY A 251 10.78 -4.75 -16.55
N ARG A 252 9.51 -5.14 -16.46
CA ARG A 252 8.40 -4.29 -16.03
C ARG A 252 7.90 -4.65 -14.64
N ALA A 253 7.48 -3.65 -13.88
CA ALA A 253 6.70 -3.84 -12.66
C ALA A 253 5.72 -2.68 -12.45
N ARG A 254 4.73 -2.91 -11.60
CA ARG A 254 3.81 -1.89 -11.09
C ARG A 254 3.91 -1.84 -9.59
N LEU A 255 3.94 -0.64 -9.01
CA LEU A 255 3.75 -0.48 -7.58
C LEU A 255 2.27 -0.20 -7.31
N LEU A 256 1.69 -0.89 -6.34
CA LEU A 256 0.32 -0.75 -5.89
C LEU A 256 0.36 -0.37 -4.41
N GLU A 257 -0.53 0.52 -3.99
CA GLU A 257 -0.62 1.00 -2.61
C GLU A 257 -1.97 0.63 -2.02
N SER A 258 -2.00 0.37 -0.71
CA SER A 258 -3.24 0.14 0.05
C SER A 258 -3.16 0.81 1.41
N GLU A 259 -4.27 1.41 1.87
CA GLU A 259 -4.38 1.93 3.24
C GLU A 259 -4.22 0.84 4.32
N GLY A 260 -4.27 -0.44 3.92
CA GLY A 260 -4.25 -1.59 4.81
C GLY A 260 -5.57 -1.78 5.56
N GLY A 261 -5.91 -3.04 5.86
CA GLY A 261 -7.20 -3.45 6.44
C GLY A 261 -8.33 -3.68 5.44
N LYS A 262 -8.11 -3.38 4.14
CA LYS A 262 -9.06 -3.64 3.05
C LYS A 262 -8.34 -4.29 1.86
N ASP A 263 -9.08 -5.08 1.08
CA ASP A 263 -8.57 -5.68 -0.18
C ASP A 263 -8.87 -4.74 -1.35
N ASP A 264 -8.45 -3.48 -1.20
CA ASP A 264 -8.61 -2.42 -2.18
C ASP A 264 -7.24 -1.79 -2.43
N TRP A 265 -6.91 -1.58 -3.70
CA TRP A 265 -5.55 -1.28 -4.14
C TRP A 265 -5.61 -0.15 -5.15
N GLU A 266 -4.87 0.92 -4.86
CA GLU A 266 -4.68 2.01 -5.80
C GLU A 266 -3.59 1.62 -6.79
N GLU A 267 -3.88 1.75 -8.09
CA GLU A 267 -2.87 1.54 -9.14
C GLU A 267 -1.86 2.69 -9.08
N GLY A 268 -0.64 2.36 -8.64
CA GLY A 268 0.47 3.28 -8.60
C GLY A 268 1.21 3.37 -9.94
N SER A 269 2.52 3.56 -9.90
CA SER A 269 3.31 3.85 -11.09
C SER A 269 3.76 2.57 -11.81
N ASP A 270 3.88 2.67 -13.14
CA ASP A 270 4.53 1.66 -14.00
C ASP A 270 6.04 1.93 -14.08
N TYR A 271 6.84 0.88 -13.92
CA TYR A 271 8.30 0.92 -13.99
C TYR A 271 8.83 0.00 -15.08
N LYS A 272 9.93 0.40 -15.73
CA LYS A 272 10.62 -0.34 -16.80
C LYS A 272 12.13 -0.36 -16.63
N GLY A 273 12.79 -1.31 -17.30
CA GLY A 273 14.25 -1.44 -17.27
C GLY A 273 14.76 -2.15 -16.01
N LEU A 274 13.89 -2.88 -15.32
CA LEU A 274 14.32 -3.79 -14.26
C LEU A 274 15.20 -4.89 -14.89
N THR A 275 16.35 -5.13 -14.30
CA THR A 275 17.23 -6.21 -14.70
C THR A 275 17.07 -7.38 -13.75
N ASP A 276 17.72 -8.50 -14.08
CA ASP A 276 17.94 -9.52 -13.07
C ASP A 276 18.84 -8.97 -11.96
N THR A 277 18.77 -9.60 -10.79
CA THR A 277 19.56 -9.18 -9.63
C THR A 277 21.02 -9.60 -9.81
N ALA A 278 21.94 -8.83 -9.25
CA ALA A 278 23.35 -9.21 -9.18
C ALA A 278 23.63 -10.26 -8.09
N ALA A 279 22.65 -10.54 -7.22
CA ALA A 279 22.75 -11.54 -6.18
C ALA A 279 22.82 -12.96 -6.76
N ASN A 280 23.70 -13.79 -6.20
CA ASN A 280 23.67 -15.23 -6.49
C ASN A 280 22.72 -15.90 -5.51
N TYR A 281 21.66 -16.54 -6.03
CA TYR A 281 20.69 -17.28 -5.23
C TYR A 281 20.29 -18.56 -5.97
N PRO A 282 19.97 -19.65 -5.27
CA PRO A 282 19.54 -20.87 -5.92
C PRO A 282 18.09 -20.74 -6.40
N GLU A 283 17.93 -20.47 -7.69
CA GLU A 283 16.63 -20.24 -8.36
C GLU A 283 15.68 -21.47 -8.34
N HIS A 284 16.18 -22.64 -7.96
CA HIS A 284 15.45 -23.91 -7.99
C HIS A 284 15.49 -24.68 -6.65
N GLU A 285 15.96 -24.05 -5.57
CA GLU A 285 15.86 -24.66 -4.25
C GLU A 285 14.39 -24.62 -3.78
N PRO A 286 13.84 -25.72 -3.25
CA PRO A 286 12.54 -25.67 -2.60
C PRO A 286 12.62 -24.71 -1.41
N SER A 287 11.86 -23.63 -1.48
CA SER A 287 11.67 -22.69 -0.37
C SER A 287 10.65 -23.31 0.59
N GLU A 288 11.12 -23.83 1.73
CA GLU A 288 10.24 -24.40 2.76
C GLU A 288 10.02 -23.35 3.86
N PHE A 289 8.75 -23.02 4.10
CA PHE A 289 8.35 -22.15 5.21
C PHE A 289 7.06 -22.68 5.84
N ALA A 290 7.17 -23.15 7.08
CA ALA A 290 6.06 -23.74 7.81
C ALA A 290 5.28 -22.66 8.58
N ILE A 291 3.95 -22.73 8.52
CA ILE A 291 3.07 -21.96 9.40
C ILE A 291 2.68 -22.89 10.54
N GLU A 292 3.19 -22.62 11.74
CA GLU A 292 3.00 -23.49 12.88
C GLU A 292 1.59 -23.33 13.44
N LEU A 293 0.65 -24.19 13.01
CA LEU A 293 -0.72 -24.16 13.52
C LEU A 293 -0.76 -24.38 15.03
N VAL A 294 -1.41 -23.49 15.77
CA VAL A 294 -1.65 -23.69 17.20
C VAL A 294 -2.83 -24.65 17.33
N ASP A 295 -2.62 -25.84 17.89
CA ASP A 295 -3.70 -26.79 18.18
C ASP A 295 -4.61 -26.19 19.28
N GLU A 296 -5.64 -25.47 18.87
CA GLU A 296 -6.69 -25.00 19.79
C GLU A 296 -7.79 -26.06 19.91
N ASP A 297 -7.70 -26.89 20.95
CA ASP A 297 -8.85 -27.59 21.56
C ASP A 297 -9.73 -26.57 22.34
N GLY A 298 -10.19 -25.54 21.65
CA GLY A 298 -11.04 -24.49 22.18
C GLY A 298 -11.51 -23.63 21.02
N GLU A 299 -12.81 -23.32 20.97
CA GLU A 299 -13.45 -22.57 19.90
C GLU A 299 -12.61 -21.36 19.47
N SER A 300 -12.03 -21.45 18.27
CA SER A 300 -11.45 -20.29 17.60
C SER A 300 -12.61 -19.32 17.33
N GLU A 301 -12.81 -18.35 18.22
CA GLU A 301 -13.60 -17.17 17.93
C GLU A 301 -12.91 -16.46 16.78
N SER A 302 -13.46 -16.62 15.58
CA SER A 302 -13.12 -15.78 14.45
C SER A 302 -13.27 -14.33 14.90
N VAL A 303 -12.16 -13.62 15.04
CA VAL A 303 -12.17 -12.25 15.52
C VAL A 303 -12.84 -11.39 14.45
N ASP A 304 -14.09 -11.01 14.72
CA ASP A 304 -14.88 -10.16 13.83
C ASP A 304 -14.17 -8.81 13.69
N ALA A 305 -14.01 -8.30 12.48
CA ALA A 305 -13.38 -6.99 12.27
C ALA A 305 -14.14 -5.86 12.99
N ASP A 306 -15.43 -6.08 13.30
CA ASP A 306 -16.22 -5.20 14.16
C ASP A 306 -15.91 -5.36 15.66
N SER A 307 -15.51 -6.54 16.14
CA SER A 307 -15.10 -6.71 17.54
C SER A 307 -13.76 -6.01 17.81
N VAL A 308 -12.80 -6.07 16.88
CA VAL A 308 -11.50 -5.37 16.99
C VAL A 308 -11.68 -3.85 17.01
N ARG A 309 -12.48 -3.29 16.09
CA ARG A 309 -12.78 -1.85 16.09
C ARG A 309 -13.48 -1.43 17.38
N ARG A 310 -14.34 -2.29 17.91
CA ARG A 310 -15.05 -2.04 19.16
C ARG A 310 -14.08 -2.04 20.36
N GLU A 311 -13.12 -2.96 20.42
CA GLU A 311 -12.08 -2.98 21.46
C GLU A 311 -11.16 -1.74 21.40
N GLU A 312 -10.75 -1.32 20.20
CA GLU A 312 -9.98 -0.08 20.01
C GLU A 312 -10.76 1.15 20.48
N ALA A 313 -12.05 1.23 20.13
CA ALA A 313 -12.93 2.31 20.57
C ALA A 313 -13.11 2.31 22.11
N ILE A 314 -13.21 1.14 22.74
CA ILE A 314 -13.29 1.01 24.20
C ILE A 314 -12.01 1.53 24.86
N SER A 315 -10.84 1.06 24.41
CA SER A 315 -9.54 1.50 24.95
C SER A 315 -9.32 3.00 24.78
N LYS A 316 -9.63 3.55 23.61
CA LYS A 316 -9.47 4.97 23.30
C LYS A 316 -10.42 5.84 24.13
N ALA A 317 -11.68 5.41 24.32
CA ALA A 317 -12.63 6.13 25.16
C ALA A 317 -12.21 6.13 26.64
N ILE A 318 -11.76 5.00 27.18
CA ILE A 318 -11.30 4.90 28.57
C ILE A 318 -10.08 5.81 28.81
N ARG A 319 -9.09 5.80 27.91
CA ARG A 319 -7.91 6.68 28.01
C ARG A 319 -8.27 8.16 27.92
N ALA A 320 -9.18 8.53 27.03
CA ALA A 320 -9.65 9.91 26.89
C ALA A 320 -10.27 10.44 28.20
N VAL A 321 -11.02 9.59 28.91
CA VAL A 321 -11.67 9.95 30.16
C VAL A 321 -10.71 9.92 31.35
N GLU A 322 -10.01 8.81 31.59
CA GLU A 322 -9.20 8.64 32.81
C GLU A 322 -7.84 9.37 32.74
N ASN A 323 -7.19 9.40 31.57
CA ASN A 323 -5.84 10.00 31.45
C ASN A 323 -5.88 11.46 31.00
N HIS A 324 -6.91 11.85 30.23
CA HIS A 324 -7.03 13.19 29.66
C HIS A 324 -8.20 14.01 30.24
N GLY A 325 -9.00 13.43 31.16
CA GLY A 325 -10.07 14.14 31.85
C GLY A 325 -11.19 14.64 30.93
N MET A 326 -11.35 14.05 29.74
CA MET A 326 -12.39 14.44 28.80
C MET A 326 -13.78 14.11 29.32
N THR A 327 -14.77 14.90 28.90
CA THR A 327 -16.17 14.56 29.19
C THR A 327 -16.59 13.34 28.37
N TYR A 328 -17.60 12.58 28.83
CA TYR A 328 -18.08 11.41 28.09
C TYR A 328 -18.64 11.76 26.71
N ALA A 329 -19.12 13.00 26.53
CA ALA A 329 -19.57 13.48 25.23
C ALA A 329 -18.38 13.65 24.25
N ASP A 330 -17.32 14.34 24.68
CA ASP A 330 -16.13 14.57 23.85
C ASP A 330 -15.39 13.25 23.54
N ALA A 331 -15.32 12.34 24.52
CA ALA A 331 -14.75 11.01 24.33
C ALA A 331 -15.59 10.18 23.35
N GLY A 332 -16.93 10.31 23.39
CA GLY A 332 -17.84 9.67 22.45
C GLY A 332 -17.62 10.14 21.02
N ASP A 333 -17.55 11.45 20.81
CA ASP A 333 -17.27 12.05 19.50
C ASP A 333 -15.89 11.61 18.95
N LEU A 334 -14.88 11.44 19.81
CA LEU A 334 -13.55 10.98 19.45
C LEU A 334 -13.51 9.52 18.94
N VAL A 335 -14.44 8.67 19.40
CA VAL A 335 -14.52 7.25 19.02
C VAL A 335 -15.70 6.93 18.11
N GLY A 336 -16.54 7.92 17.78
CA GLY A 336 -17.72 7.74 16.95
C GLY A 336 -18.90 7.05 17.65
N TYR A 337 -18.97 7.12 18.98
CA TYR A 337 -20.04 6.53 19.80
C TYR A 337 -20.73 7.58 20.68
N SER A 338 -21.90 7.24 21.24
CA SER A 338 -22.64 8.15 22.10
C SER A 338 -22.01 8.29 23.49
N ALA A 339 -22.26 9.42 24.16
CA ALA A 339 -21.83 9.63 25.54
C ALA A 339 -22.35 8.56 26.52
N ALA A 340 -23.56 8.02 26.27
CA ALA A 340 -24.13 6.93 27.05
C ALA A 340 -23.33 5.63 26.88
N TRP A 341 -22.92 5.32 25.65
CA TRP A 341 -22.07 4.16 25.38
C TRP A 341 -20.72 4.27 26.10
N VAL A 342 -20.10 5.45 26.12
CA VAL A 342 -18.85 5.70 26.87
C VAL A 342 -19.06 5.53 28.38
N SER A 343 -20.18 6.04 28.91
CA SER A 343 -20.54 5.88 30.32
C SER A 343 -20.63 4.41 30.73
N ASP A 344 -21.23 3.56 29.89
CA ASP A 344 -21.37 2.13 30.15
C ASP A 344 -19.99 1.43 30.18
N ARG A 345 -19.12 1.72 29.21
CA ARG A 345 -17.75 1.16 29.17
C ARG A 345 -16.90 1.62 30.36
N MET A 346 -17.08 2.86 30.80
CA MET A 346 -16.41 3.39 32.00
C MET A 346 -16.90 2.71 33.28
N ALA A 347 -18.18 2.33 33.36
CA ALA A 347 -18.71 1.57 34.49
C ALA A 347 -18.13 0.14 34.52
N GLU A 348 -18.07 -0.53 33.37
CA GLU A 348 -17.46 -1.86 33.21
C GLU A 348 -15.95 -1.84 33.53
N TYR A 349 -15.22 -0.80 33.10
CA TYR A 349 -13.81 -0.60 33.48
C TYR A 349 -13.63 -0.49 35.00
N ARG A 350 -14.47 0.31 35.67
CA ARG A 350 -14.44 0.49 37.13
C ARG A 350 -14.84 -0.78 37.89
N ASN A 351 -15.62 -1.66 37.26
CA ASN A 351 -15.96 -2.98 37.78
C ASN A 351 -14.86 -4.03 37.54
N GLY A 352 -13.77 -3.67 36.86
CA GLY A 352 -12.60 -4.52 36.66
C GLY A 352 -12.62 -5.35 35.37
N GLU A 353 -13.61 -5.16 34.49
CA GLU A 353 -13.75 -5.95 33.26
C GLU A 353 -12.68 -5.62 32.20
N TYR A 354 -11.98 -4.48 32.34
CA TYR A 354 -10.96 -4.00 31.40
C TYR A 354 -9.62 -3.67 32.08
N GLY A 355 -9.35 -4.27 33.24
CA GLY A 355 -8.28 -3.88 34.17
C GLY A 355 -6.83 -3.89 33.64
N GLU A 356 -6.53 -4.64 32.58
CA GLU A 356 -5.18 -4.68 31.97
C GLU A 356 -4.96 -3.65 30.85
N VAL A 357 -6.01 -3.01 30.33
CA VAL A 357 -5.94 -2.19 29.09
C VAL A 357 -5.23 -0.82 29.29
N VAL A 358 -4.93 -0.44 30.54
CA VAL A 358 -4.51 0.93 30.89
C VAL A 358 -3.16 1.01 31.66
N ASN A 359 -2.47 -0.10 31.95
CA ASN A 359 -1.27 -0.06 32.81
C ASN A 359 0.10 0.16 32.11
N ASP A 360 0.16 0.38 30.80
CA ASP A 360 1.43 0.54 30.06
C ASP A 360 1.89 2.01 29.90
N ALA A 361 1.68 2.86 30.91
CA ALA A 361 2.19 4.24 30.88
C ALA A 361 2.63 4.79 32.26
N VAL A 362 3.14 3.93 33.14
CA VAL A 362 3.94 4.37 34.29
C VAL A 362 5.20 3.51 34.41
N ALA A 363 6.17 3.79 33.54
CA ALA A 363 7.60 3.66 33.79
C ALA A 363 8.37 4.64 32.90
#